data_AF-A0A2H5E1B0-F1
#
_entry.id   AF-A0A2H5E1B0-F1
#
_cell.length_a   1.000
_cell.length_b   1.000
_cell.length_c   1.000
_cell.angle_alpha   90.00
_cell.angle_beta   90.00
_cell.angle_gamma   90.00
#
_symmetry.space_group_name_H-M   'P 1'
#
loop_
_entity.id
_entity.type
_entity.pdbx_description
1 polymer ?
#
loop_
_entity_poly.entity_id
_entity_poly.type
_entity_poly.pdbx_seq_one_letter_code
_entity_poly.pdbx_strand_id
1 'polypeptide(L)'
;MSCLAGMAAAQVDDDCGRAVAPQRCQIHRQGLRSCQDLAEPRRRACLAYYTPPLNCQRQRDARRCEALLAAQASCEGMLGAARRQCLDERLPPADCARPQAPCAADDAACDRPRRRAAGGCQWPLPLVE
;
A
#
# COMPACT_ATOMS: atom_id res chain seq x y z
N MET A 1 -10.75 15.44 -41.63
CA MET A 1 -10.84 16.13 -40.32
C MET A 1 -11.42 15.17 -39.32
N SER A 2 -10.92 14.90 -38.12
CA SER A 2 -9.70 15.24 -37.39
C SER A 2 -9.64 14.24 -36.21
N CYS A 3 -8.45 13.72 -35.90
CA CYS A 3 -8.24 12.82 -34.78
C CYS A 3 -8.45 13.54 -33.44
N LEU A 4 -9.37 13.07 -32.60
CA LEU A 4 -9.57 13.52 -31.22
C LEU A 4 -8.97 12.50 -30.25
N ALA A 5 -7.66 12.29 -30.34
CA ALA A 5 -6.89 11.52 -29.37
C ALA A 5 -5.78 12.43 -28.84
N GLY A 6 -5.93 12.99 -27.64
CA GLY A 6 -4.83 13.83 -27.11
C GLY A 6 -5.02 14.68 -25.86
N MET A 7 -6.11 14.60 -25.09
CA MET A 7 -6.29 15.51 -23.93
C MET A 7 -6.66 14.82 -22.60
N ALA A 8 -6.03 13.68 -22.27
CA ALA A 8 -6.31 13.00 -20.98
C ALA A 8 -5.09 12.77 -20.08
N ALA A 9 -3.88 13.17 -20.48
CA ALA A 9 -2.66 12.85 -19.72
C ALA A 9 -2.06 14.03 -18.93
N ALA A 10 -2.44 15.28 -19.23
CA ALA A 10 -1.80 16.48 -18.66
C ALA A 10 -2.54 17.13 -17.48
N GLN A 11 -3.79 16.75 -17.19
CA GLN A 11 -4.59 17.39 -16.12
C GLN A 11 -4.33 16.83 -14.71
N VAL A 12 -3.56 15.76 -14.58
CA VAL A 12 -3.42 15.06 -13.29
C VAL A 12 -2.47 15.80 -12.34
N ASP A 13 -1.58 16.67 -12.83
CA ASP A 13 -0.55 17.32 -12.00
C ASP A 13 -1.02 18.54 -11.20
N ASP A 14 -1.89 19.36 -11.79
CA ASP A 14 -2.33 20.64 -11.22
C ASP A 14 -3.39 20.52 -10.11
N ASP A 15 -4.08 19.37 -10.01
CA ASP A 15 -5.33 19.28 -9.24
C ASP A 15 -5.10 19.29 -7.71
N CYS A 16 -3.98 18.72 -7.24
CA CYS A 16 -3.73 18.64 -5.79
C CYS A 16 -3.46 20.00 -5.13
N GLY A 17 -3.02 21.02 -5.88
CA GLY A 17 -2.80 22.37 -5.35
C GLY A 17 -4.11 23.08 -4.95
N ARG A 18 -5.24 22.62 -5.49
CA ARG A 18 -6.59 23.17 -5.22
C ARG A 18 -7.44 22.28 -4.32
N ALA A 19 -6.94 21.11 -3.96
CA ALA A 19 -7.65 20.18 -3.09
C ALA A 19 -7.77 20.71 -1.66
N VAL A 20 -8.86 20.36 -0.96
CA VAL A 20 -9.07 20.67 0.47
C VAL A 20 -7.93 20.14 1.35
N ALA A 21 -7.32 19.02 0.94
CA ALA A 21 -6.16 18.43 1.60
C ALA A 21 -5.06 18.11 0.56
N PRO A 22 -4.22 19.10 0.19
CA PRO A 22 -3.20 18.93 -0.85
C PRO A 22 -2.24 17.77 -0.57
N GLN A 23 -1.81 17.64 0.68
CA GLN A 23 -0.89 16.58 1.11
C GLN A 23 -1.51 15.18 0.95
N ARG A 24 -2.79 15.01 1.29
CA ARG A 24 -3.49 13.72 1.09
C ARG A 24 -3.63 13.39 -0.40
N CYS A 25 -3.94 14.39 -1.20
CA CYS A 25 -4.05 14.25 -2.64
C CYS A 25 -2.71 13.80 -3.25
N GLN A 26 -1.60 14.44 -2.88
CA GLN A 26 -0.26 14.09 -3.37
C GLN A 26 0.09 12.63 -3.05
N ILE A 27 -0.14 12.19 -1.82
CA ILE A 27 0.15 10.80 -1.43
C ILE A 27 -0.76 9.82 -2.17
N HIS A 28 -2.04 10.13 -2.30
CA HIS A 28 -2.97 9.30 -3.06
C HIS A 28 -2.55 9.14 -4.53
N ARG A 29 -2.06 10.22 -5.15
CA ARG A 29 -1.53 10.18 -6.52
C ARG A 29 -0.32 9.27 -6.67
N GLN A 30 0.56 9.23 -5.66
CA GLN A 30 1.68 8.28 -5.67
C GLN A 30 1.21 6.83 -5.69
N GLY A 31 0.16 6.50 -4.93
CA GLY A 31 -0.51 5.20 -4.99
C GLY A 31 -1.15 4.93 -6.35
N LEU A 32 -1.85 5.91 -6.93
CA LEU A 32 -2.50 5.77 -8.24
C LEU A 32 -1.48 5.50 -9.36
N ARG A 33 -0.31 6.14 -9.33
CA ARG A 33 0.79 5.84 -10.27
C ARG A 33 1.17 4.36 -10.25
N SER A 34 1.07 3.69 -9.10
CA SER A 34 1.34 2.25 -8.96
C SER A 34 0.16 1.37 -9.33
N CYS A 35 -1.08 1.86 -9.33
CA CYS A 35 -2.29 1.04 -9.38
C CYS A 35 -3.22 1.33 -10.57
N GLN A 36 -2.89 2.32 -11.40
CA GLN A 36 -3.73 2.79 -12.51
C GLN A 36 -4.04 1.73 -13.58
N ASP A 37 -3.19 0.71 -13.72
CA ASP A 37 -3.34 -0.42 -14.65
C ASP A 37 -4.31 -1.50 -14.15
N LEU A 38 -4.80 -1.39 -12.91
CA LEU A 38 -5.70 -2.36 -12.31
C LEU A 38 -7.16 -1.92 -12.40
N ALA A 39 -8.04 -2.88 -12.66
CA ALA A 39 -9.48 -2.70 -12.51
C ALA A 39 -9.91 -2.80 -11.03
N GLU A 40 -11.07 -2.22 -10.71
CA GLU A 40 -11.76 -2.49 -9.44
C GLU A 40 -12.15 -3.98 -9.37
N PRO A 41 -12.00 -4.72 -8.26
CA PRO A 41 -11.59 -4.35 -6.89
C PRO A 41 -10.08 -4.41 -6.61
N ARG A 42 -9.27 -4.90 -7.55
CA ARG A 42 -7.82 -5.05 -7.37
C ARG A 42 -7.13 -3.70 -7.17
N ARG A 43 -7.61 -2.65 -7.83
CA ARG A 43 -7.10 -1.29 -7.67
C ARG A 43 -7.24 -0.78 -6.23
N ARG A 44 -8.38 -1.02 -5.57
CA ARG A 44 -8.57 -0.66 -4.15
C ARG A 44 -7.56 -1.34 -3.24
N ALA A 45 -7.36 -2.65 -3.41
CA ALA A 45 -6.36 -3.39 -2.62
C ALA A 45 -4.93 -2.88 -2.89
N CYS A 46 -4.60 -2.59 -4.15
CA CYS A 46 -3.33 -2.01 -4.53
C CYS A 46 -3.10 -0.63 -3.90
N LEU A 47 -4.12 0.24 -3.92
CA LEU A 47 -4.04 1.56 -3.30
C LEU A 47 -3.83 1.47 -1.80
N ALA A 48 -4.52 0.53 -1.12
CA ALA A 48 -4.31 0.30 0.31
C ALA A 48 -2.87 -0.14 0.63
N TYR A 49 -2.21 -0.86 -0.29
CA TYR A 49 -0.84 -1.35 -0.09
C TYR A 49 0.24 -0.32 -0.44
N TYR A 50 0.11 0.40 -1.56
CA TYR A 50 1.13 1.33 -2.06
C TYR A 50 0.87 2.80 -1.73
N THR A 51 -0.23 3.15 -1.05
CA THR A 51 -0.48 4.51 -0.57
C THR A 51 -0.11 4.63 0.90
N PRO A 52 1.00 5.28 1.26
CA PRO A 52 1.35 5.46 2.65
C PRO A 52 0.32 6.36 3.36
N PRO A 53 0.13 6.21 4.66
CA PRO A 53 -0.59 7.18 5.46
C PRO A 53 0.20 8.50 5.57
N LEU A 54 -0.50 9.58 5.90
CA LEU A 54 0.12 10.91 6.08
C LEU A 54 1.24 10.93 7.13
N ASN A 55 1.16 10.05 8.14
CA ASN A 55 2.10 10.01 9.25
C ASN A 55 2.53 8.57 9.52
N CYS A 56 3.76 8.25 9.09
CA CYS A 56 4.38 6.93 9.29
C CYS A 56 4.64 6.61 10.76
N GLN A 57 4.90 7.60 11.61
CA GLN A 57 5.19 7.40 13.03
C GLN A 57 3.97 6.87 13.82
N ARG A 58 2.75 7.07 13.28
CA ARG A 58 1.51 6.52 13.85
C ARG A 58 1.18 5.11 13.34
N GLN A 59 2.01 4.53 12.48
CA GLN A 59 1.80 3.20 11.94
C GLN A 59 2.46 2.15 12.80
N ARG A 60 1.84 0.96 12.83
CA ARG A 60 2.42 -0.23 13.46
C ARG A 60 3.77 -0.59 12.85
N ASP A 61 3.90 -0.40 11.54
CA ASP A 61 5.13 -0.62 10.79
C ASP A 61 5.63 0.72 10.20
N ALA A 62 6.17 1.57 11.08
CA ALA A 62 6.72 2.87 10.70
C ALA A 62 7.91 2.71 9.73
N ARG A 63 8.75 1.70 9.93
CA ARG A 63 9.92 1.41 9.10
C ARG A 63 9.53 1.10 7.66
N ARG A 64 8.52 0.25 7.45
CA ARG A 64 8.02 -0.04 6.10
C ARG A 64 7.32 1.15 5.47
N CYS A 65 6.61 1.96 6.25
CA CYS A 65 6.00 3.20 5.74
C CYS A 65 7.06 4.21 5.25
N GLU A 66 8.13 4.40 6.03
CA GLU A 66 9.26 5.26 5.64
C GLU A 66 9.99 4.71 4.41
N ALA A 67 10.21 3.40 4.36
CA ALA A 67 10.79 2.75 3.19
C ALA A 67 9.89 2.87 1.95
N LEU A 68 8.57 2.80 2.10
CA LEU A 68 7.62 3.02 1.00
C LEU A 68 7.74 4.44 0.44
N LEU A 69 7.82 5.46 1.30
CA LEU A 69 8.02 6.85 0.88
C LEU A 69 9.34 7.03 0.12
N ALA A 70 10.44 6.48 0.65
CA ALA A 70 11.74 6.52 -0.01
C ALA A 70 11.73 5.78 -1.36
N ALA A 71 11.09 4.61 -1.41
CA ALA A 71 10.95 3.82 -2.61
C ALA A 71 10.12 4.57 -3.67
N GLN A 72 9.03 5.24 -3.29
CA GLN A 72 8.20 6.03 -4.20
C GLN A 72 8.97 7.15 -4.89
N ALA A 73 9.86 7.84 -4.16
CA ALA A 73 10.77 8.84 -4.72
C ALA A 73 11.79 8.19 -5.68
N SER A 74 12.37 7.05 -5.30
CA SER A 74 13.35 6.35 -6.15
C SER A 74 12.74 5.73 -7.42
N CYS A 75 11.45 5.41 -7.39
CA CYS A 75 10.71 4.79 -8.48
C CYS A 75 9.91 5.82 -9.29
N GLU A 76 10.22 7.12 -9.18
CA GLU A 76 9.63 8.15 -10.04
C GLU A 76 9.87 7.85 -11.53
N GLY A 77 8.95 8.31 -12.39
CA GLY A 77 8.98 8.02 -13.83
C GLY A 77 8.40 6.65 -14.23
N MET A 78 8.32 5.67 -13.32
CA MET A 78 7.64 4.40 -13.57
C MET A 78 6.16 4.46 -13.22
N LEU A 79 5.34 3.68 -13.93
CA LEU A 79 3.89 3.56 -13.71
C LEU A 79 3.45 2.08 -13.70
N GLY A 80 2.29 1.82 -13.07
CA GLY A 80 1.61 0.53 -13.02
C GLY A 80 2.49 -0.61 -12.50
N ALA A 81 2.46 -1.75 -13.19
CA ALA A 81 3.19 -2.96 -12.81
C ALA A 81 4.70 -2.73 -12.62
N ALA A 82 5.34 -1.97 -13.50
CA ALA A 82 6.78 -1.68 -13.40
C ALA A 82 7.10 -0.87 -12.13
N ARG A 83 6.25 0.10 -11.78
CA ARG A 83 6.39 0.87 -10.54
C ARG A 83 6.25 -0.04 -9.32
N ARG A 84 5.26 -0.92 -9.32
CA ARG A 84 5.05 -1.88 -8.21
C ARG A 84 6.26 -2.78 -8.00
N GLN A 85 6.81 -3.35 -9.07
CA GLN A 85 8.03 -4.15 -9.00
C GLN A 85 9.18 -3.38 -8.37
N CYS A 86 9.44 -2.16 -8.83
CA CYS A 86 10.48 -1.30 -8.25
C CYS A 86 10.27 -1.03 -6.75
N LEU A 87 9.02 -0.79 -6.33
CA LEU A 87 8.68 -0.57 -4.93
C LEU A 87 8.91 -1.84 -4.09
N ASP A 88 8.44 -2.98 -4.57
CA ASP A 88 8.53 -4.27 -3.85
C ASP A 88 9.98 -4.72 -3.64
N GLU A 89 10.89 -4.42 -4.58
CA GLU A 89 12.33 -4.70 -4.42
C GLU A 89 13.00 -3.87 -3.32
N ARG A 90 12.42 -2.72 -2.95
CA ARG A 90 12.99 -1.75 -2.00
C ARG A 90 12.29 -1.77 -0.65
N LEU A 91 11.11 -2.35 -0.59
CA LEU A 91 10.34 -2.46 0.64
C LEU A 91 10.95 -3.54 1.55
N PRO A 92 11.17 -3.24 2.84
CA PRO A 92 11.49 -4.28 3.81
C PRO A 92 10.30 -5.24 3.94
N PRO A 93 10.56 -6.49 4.39
CA PRO A 93 9.47 -7.36 4.80
C PRO A 93 8.64 -6.65 5.88
N ALA A 94 7.33 -6.88 5.88
CA ALA A 94 6.46 -6.30 6.90
C ALA A 94 6.94 -6.73 8.30
N ASP A 95 7.30 -5.75 9.12
CA ASP A 95 7.74 -5.98 10.49
C ASP A 95 6.47 -6.14 11.35
N CYS A 96 5.94 -7.36 11.43
CA CYS A 96 4.76 -7.65 12.25
C CYS A 96 5.10 -7.69 13.77
N ALA A 97 6.11 -6.96 14.25
CA ALA A 97 6.79 -7.15 15.53
C ALA A 97 6.14 -6.48 16.76
N ARG A 98 4.85 -6.12 16.73
CA ARG A 98 4.11 -5.70 17.93
C ARG A 98 2.87 -6.57 18.17
N PRO A 99 2.93 -7.59 19.05
CA PRO A 99 1.74 -8.25 19.51
C PRO A 99 1.02 -7.29 20.47
N GLN A 100 -0.12 -6.75 20.05
CA GLN A 100 -1.05 -6.10 20.95
C GLN A 100 -2.29 -6.98 21.06
N ALA A 101 -2.25 -7.91 22.02
CA ALA A 101 -3.37 -8.75 22.45
C ALA A 101 -4.02 -9.63 21.32
N PRO A 102 -4.89 -10.59 21.64
CA PRO A 102 -5.08 -11.77 20.79
C PRO A 102 -5.93 -11.45 19.56
N CYS A 103 -5.42 -11.90 18.41
CA CYS A 103 -6.19 -12.31 17.23
C CYS A 103 -7.25 -11.31 16.72
N ALA A 104 -6.82 -10.24 16.03
CA ALA A 104 -7.67 -9.60 15.03
C ALA A 104 -7.46 -10.31 13.69
N ALA A 105 -8.51 -10.94 13.16
CA ALA A 105 -8.47 -11.84 12.01
C ALA A 105 -8.44 -11.13 10.63
N ASP A 106 -8.13 -9.83 10.57
CA ASP A 106 -8.29 -9.04 9.34
C ASP A 106 -7.00 -8.45 8.78
N ASP A 107 -5.83 -8.94 9.20
CA ASP A 107 -4.53 -8.57 8.62
C ASP A 107 -4.09 -9.60 7.57
N ALA A 108 -4.81 -9.69 6.44
CA ALA A 108 -4.46 -10.56 5.30
C ALA A 108 -3.04 -10.31 4.74
N ALA A 109 -2.41 -9.18 5.09
CA ALA A 109 -1.03 -8.87 4.73
C ALA A 109 0.03 -9.58 5.62
N CYS A 110 -0.31 -10.00 6.84
CA CYS A 110 0.56 -10.81 7.73
C CYS A 110 0.23 -12.31 7.66
N ASP A 111 -0.73 -12.75 6.81
CA ASP A 111 -1.09 -14.16 6.65
C ASP A 111 -0.22 -14.84 5.56
N ARG A 112 1.02 -15.18 5.92
CA ARG A 112 1.85 -16.07 5.10
C ARG A 112 2.19 -17.33 5.90
N PRO A 113 1.92 -18.55 5.39
CA PRO A 113 2.12 -19.76 6.17
C PRO A 113 3.59 -20.15 6.14
N ARG A 114 4.40 -19.61 7.06
CA ARG A 114 5.65 -20.28 7.42
C ARG A 114 5.31 -21.47 8.29
N ARG A 115 5.15 -22.62 7.64
CA ARG A 115 5.12 -23.93 8.30
C ARG A 115 6.32 -24.06 9.25
N ARG A 116 5.99 -24.46 10.48
CA ARG A 116 6.83 -25.19 11.46
C ARG A 116 8.13 -24.48 11.88
N ALA A 117 8.10 -23.84 13.04
CA ALA A 117 8.78 -24.34 14.24
C ALA A 117 8.55 -23.39 15.42
N ALA A 118 8.26 -23.98 16.57
CA ALA A 118 8.30 -23.41 17.92
C ALA A 118 7.25 -22.35 18.29
N GLY A 119 6.13 -22.84 18.83
CA GLY A 119 5.43 -22.26 19.97
C GLY A 119 4.67 -20.95 19.74
N GLY A 120 3.37 -21.04 19.48
CA GLY A 120 2.48 -19.88 19.60
C GLY A 120 1.07 -20.16 19.07
N CYS A 121 0.08 -19.88 19.93
CA CYS A 121 -1.37 -19.91 19.69
C CYS A 121 -2.05 -21.28 19.74
N GLN A 122 -2.25 -21.79 20.96
CA GLN A 122 -3.38 -22.68 21.27
C GLN A 122 -4.68 -21.90 21.08
N TRP A 123 -5.53 -22.35 20.16
CA TRP A 123 -6.93 -21.93 20.10
C TRP A 123 -7.67 -22.54 21.31
N PRO A 124 -8.57 -21.80 22.01
CA PRO A 124 -9.51 -22.47 22.88
C PRO A 124 -10.47 -23.26 22.00
N LEU A 125 -10.42 -24.59 22.09
CA LEU A 125 -11.49 -25.44 21.56
C LEU A 125 -12.79 -24.99 22.23
N PRO A 126 -13.91 -24.84 21.49
CA PRO A 126 -15.19 -24.67 22.13
C PRO A 126 -15.46 -25.92 22.97
N LEU A 127 -15.70 -25.71 24.26
CA LEU A 127 -16.21 -26.74 25.16
C LEU A 127 -17.59 -27.15 24.60
N VAL A 128 -17.64 -28.31 23.95
CA VAL A 128 -18.91 -28.98 23.69
C VAL A 128 -19.29 -29.63 25.01
N GLU A 129 -20.43 -29.23 25.57
CA GLU A 129 -21.11 -30.00 26.62
C GLU A 129 -21.96 -31.10 25.94
#